data_AF-A0A7C7TUY3-F1
#
_entry.id   AF-A0A7C7TUY3-F1
#
_cell.length_a   1.000
_cell.length_b   1.000
_cell.length_c   1.000
_cell.angle_alpha   90.00
_cell.angle_beta   90.00
_cell.angle_gamma   90.00
#
_symmetry.space_group_name_H-M   'P 1'
#
loop_
_entity.id
_entity.type
_entity.pdbx_description
1 polymer ?
#
loop_
_entity_poly.entity_id
_entity_poly.type
_entity_poly.pdbx_seq_one_letter_code
_entity_poly.pdbx_strand_id
1 'polypeptide(L)'
;MIRRQFLNSDFLNCPCDSTLCPIATRSNPASHCVFDQRTSNLTDSLNILAVIAYVAATALTIRSMGPTQTQGKTELKALRLVLVVGLFLHGSALATVLGVGNSPNFALGTTVSSVAWIIVMLFLVSSLRAPLTSLGILVLPTAAIATLVGWLYPGTLHAPALGSIAAKFHLLIAGLSFGLLSLAVAQSILLFFLDRLIRNKHPVGFWLSLPPMETMELILFRLIFSGFTLLTVTLISGMVFSDRLFGQPFVLNHHVTLAVLAWLSFAVLLGGHRLFGWRGRTAVNWTLASFVILALGYFGTRFILEVLLSN
;
A
#
# COMPACT_ATOMS: atom_id res chain seq x y z
N MET A 1 -23.72 -9.55 -0.34
CA MET A 1 -24.41 -9.58 -1.65
C MET A 1 -23.46 -9.23 -2.80
N ILE A 2 -22.63 -8.19 -2.68
CA ILE A 2 -21.72 -7.70 -3.75
C ILE A 2 -20.54 -8.64 -4.05
N ARG A 3 -19.89 -9.26 -3.05
CA ARG A 3 -18.75 -10.19 -3.26
C ARG A 3 -19.11 -11.47 -4.03
N ARG A 4 -20.38 -11.91 -4.00
CA ARG A 4 -20.84 -13.11 -4.73
C ARG A 4 -21.03 -12.89 -6.23
N GLN A 5 -21.09 -11.64 -6.69
CA GLN A 5 -21.32 -11.35 -8.12
C GLN A 5 -20.03 -11.40 -8.96
N PHE A 6 -18.84 -11.17 -8.37
CA PHE A 6 -17.58 -11.12 -9.12
C PHE A 6 -16.87 -12.47 -9.31
N LEU A 7 -17.33 -13.54 -8.65
CA LEU A 7 -16.87 -14.91 -8.91
C LEU A 7 -17.68 -15.61 -10.01
N ASN A 8 -18.47 -14.86 -10.80
CA ASN A 8 -19.60 -15.41 -11.56
C ASN A 8 -19.49 -15.30 -13.10
N SER A 9 -18.27 -15.33 -13.64
CA SER A 9 -17.99 -15.41 -15.09
C SER A 9 -16.61 -16.08 -15.24
N ASP A 10 -16.42 -17.36 -15.57
CA ASP A 10 -16.99 -18.09 -16.70
C ASP A 10 -16.95 -19.64 -16.52
N PHE A 11 -16.97 -20.16 -15.29
CA PHE A 11 -17.13 -21.60 -15.06
C PHE A 11 -17.96 -21.83 -13.79
N LEU A 12 -18.85 -22.83 -13.81
CA LEU A 12 -19.61 -23.35 -12.65
C LEU A 12 -20.89 -22.60 -12.22
N ASN A 13 -21.89 -22.59 -13.10
CA ASN A 13 -23.30 -22.54 -12.66
C ASN A 13 -23.74 -23.92 -12.12
N CYS A 14 -23.23 -24.33 -10.97
CA CYS A 14 -23.88 -25.39 -10.17
C CYS A 14 -24.08 -24.86 -8.74
N PRO A 15 -25.31 -24.47 -8.37
CA PRO A 15 -25.67 -24.22 -6.98
C PRO A 15 -25.38 -25.46 -6.13
N CYS A 16 -24.87 -25.29 -4.92
CA CYS A 16 -24.61 -26.38 -3.96
C CYS A 16 -25.86 -27.19 -3.53
N ASP A 17 -27.02 -26.96 -4.16
CA ASP A 17 -28.32 -27.52 -3.79
C ASP A 17 -29.02 -28.26 -4.96
N SER A 18 -28.36 -28.43 -6.12
CA SER A 18 -28.98 -29.11 -7.26
C SER A 18 -28.30 -30.43 -7.61
N THR A 19 -29.06 -31.51 -7.55
CA THR A 19 -28.76 -32.88 -8.03
C THR A 19 -28.57 -32.99 -9.56
N LEU A 20 -28.36 -31.88 -10.27
CA LEU A 20 -28.31 -31.77 -11.72
C LEU A 20 -27.05 -30.99 -12.14
N CYS A 21 -25.87 -31.59 -11.96
CA CYS A 21 -24.65 -31.11 -12.61
C CYS A 21 -24.23 -32.21 -13.63
N PRO A 22 -24.09 -31.89 -14.92
CA PRO A 22 -23.75 -32.90 -15.92
C PRO A 22 -22.31 -33.37 -15.69
N ILE A 23 -22.18 -34.68 -15.61
CA ILE A 23 -20.98 -35.51 -15.38
C ILE A 23 -19.69 -34.85 -15.87
N ALA A 24 -18.91 -34.29 -14.96
CA ALA A 24 -17.49 -33.99 -15.16
C ALA A 24 -16.66 -34.94 -14.28
N THR A 25 -15.95 -35.83 -14.95
CA THR A 25 -14.82 -36.68 -14.52
C THR A 25 -14.33 -36.56 -13.06
N ARG A 26 -14.58 -37.63 -12.28
CA ARG A 26 -13.74 -38.22 -11.21
C ARG A 26 -13.16 -37.37 -10.05
N SER A 27 -13.56 -36.12 -9.85
CA SER A 27 -13.24 -35.36 -8.63
C SER A 27 -14.51 -34.99 -7.87
N ASN A 28 -14.61 -35.38 -6.59
CA ASN A 28 -15.81 -35.23 -5.76
C ASN A 28 -16.21 -33.75 -5.59
N PRO A 29 -17.30 -33.27 -6.20
CA PRO A 29 -17.66 -31.85 -6.20
C PRO A 29 -17.98 -31.31 -4.81
N ALA A 30 -18.51 -32.15 -3.91
CA ALA A 30 -18.82 -31.77 -2.54
C ALA A 30 -17.57 -31.37 -1.73
N SER A 31 -16.42 -32.03 -1.95
CA SER A 31 -15.17 -31.65 -1.28
C SER A 31 -14.58 -30.34 -1.80
N HIS A 32 -14.81 -29.99 -3.07
CA HIS A 32 -14.37 -28.72 -3.65
C HIS A 32 -15.21 -27.55 -3.11
N CYS A 33 -16.54 -27.70 -3.03
CA CYS A 33 -17.41 -26.65 -2.49
C CYS A 33 -17.18 -26.38 -0.99
N VAL A 34 -16.97 -27.43 -0.18
CA VAL A 34 -16.68 -27.26 1.26
C VAL A 34 -15.31 -26.61 1.49
N PHE A 35 -14.32 -26.92 0.64
CA PHE A 35 -12.99 -26.29 0.70
C PHE A 35 -13.05 -24.80 0.33
N ASP A 36 -13.77 -24.45 -0.73
CA ASP A 36 -13.97 -23.07 -1.17
C ASP A 36 -14.72 -22.24 -0.10
N GLN A 37 -15.79 -22.79 0.48
CA GLN A 37 -16.55 -22.13 1.55
C GLN A 37 -15.76 -21.98 2.87
N ARG A 38 -14.86 -22.91 3.19
CA ARG A 38 -13.98 -22.81 4.37
C ARG A 38 -12.91 -21.74 4.19
N THR A 39 -12.28 -21.68 3.01
CA THR A 39 -11.24 -20.67 2.69
C THR A 39 -11.84 -19.27 2.59
N SER A 40 -13.08 -19.12 2.11
CA SER A 40 -13.79 -17.84 2.10
C SER A 40 -14.07 -17.32 3.51
N ASN A 41 -14.61 -18.16 4.41
CA ASN A 41 -14.95 -17.77 5.78
C ASN A 41 -13.72 -17.40 6.62
N LEU A 42 -12.61 -18.13 6.40
CA LEU A 42 -11.33 -17.82 7.05
C LEU A 42 -10.80 -16.46 6.61
N THR A 43 -10.81 -16.19 5.30
CA THR A 43 -10.33 -14.92 4.73
C THR A 43 -11.15 -13.73 5.24
N ASP A 44 -12.48 -13.90 5.33
CA ASP A 44 -13.37 -12.86 5.85
C ASP A 44 -13.09 -12.53 7.30
N SER A 45 -12.89 -13.56 8.13
CA SER A 45 -12.55 -13.40 9.54
C SER A 45 -11.21 -12.68 9.72
N LEU A 46 -10.19 -13.05 8.92
CA LEU A 46 -8.87 -12.42 8.96
C LEU A 46 -8.92 -10.94 8.55
N ASN A 47 -9.66 -10.60 7.49
CA ASN A 47 -9.82 -9.21 7.04
C ASN A 47 -10.54 -8.34 8.09
N ILE A 48 -11.61 -8.85 8.71
CA ILE A 48 -12.32 -8.14 9.78
C ILE A 48 -11.40 -7.89 10.96
N LEU A 49 -10.68 -8.90 11.43
CA LEU A 49 -9.73 -8.77 12.54
C LEU A 49 -8.60 -7.78 12.20
N ALA A 50 -8.09 -7.80 10.96
CA ALA A 50 -7.07 -6.86 10.50
C ALA A 50 -7.57 -5.40 10.51
N VAL A 51 -8.79 -5.16 10.01
CA VAL A 51 -9.41 -3.82 10.02
C VAL A 51 -9.61 -3.33 11.46
N ILE A 52 -10.14 -4.18 12.35
CA ILE A 52 -10.30 -3.86 13.77
C ILE A 52 -8.94 -3.51 14.41
N ALA A 53 -7.89 -4.28 14.10
CA ALA A 53 -6.55 -4.01 14.61
C ALA A 53 -6.00 -2.66 14.12
N TYR A 54 -6.20 -2.30 12.85
CA TYR A 54 -5.77 -0.99 12.33
C TYR A 54 -6.56 0.18 12.90
N VAL A 55 -7.88 0.02 13.11
CA VAL A 55 -8.70 1.03 13.80
C VAL A 55 -8.26 1.19 15.25
N ALA A 56 -8.03 0.09 15.97
CA ALA A 56 -7.53 0.11 17.35
C ALA A 56 -6.14 0.78 17.43
N ALA A 57 -5.23 0.45 16.51
CA ALA A 57 -3.92 1.08 16.44
C ALA A 57 -4.01 2.58 16.14
N THR A 58 -4.97 3.01 15.31
CA THR A 58 -5.25 4.44 15.05
C THR A 58 -5.71 5.14 16.33
N ALA A 59 -6.64 4.55 17.07
CA ALA A 59 -7.12 5.10 18.34
C ALA A 59 -6.02 5.20 19.40
N LEU A 60 -5.18 4.16 19.52
CA LEU A 60 -4.01 4.16 20.42
C LEU A 60 -3.00 5.24 20.02
N THR A 61 -2.79 5.43 18.72
CA THR A 61 -1.91 6.48 18.19
C THR A 61 -2.42 7.87 18.62
N ILE A 62 -3.71 8.16 18.42
CA ILE A 62 -4.34 9.42 18.84
C ILE A 62 -4.23 9.63 20.36
N ARG A 63 -4.50 8.58 21.15
CA ARG A 63 -4.41 8.61 22.62
C ARG A 63 -2.99 8.89 23.11
N SER A 64 -1.99 8.28 22.47
CA SER A 64 -0.58 8.46 22.84
C SER A 64 -0.04 9.88 22.60
N MET A 65 -0.77 10.71 21.84
CA MET A 65 -0.44 12.12 21.61
C MET A 65 -1.15 13.08 22.58
N GLY A 66 -1.97 12.58 23.50
CA GLY A 66 -2.66 13.38 24.50
C GLY A 66 -1.71 14.00 25.56
N PRO A 67 -2.15 15.05 26.28
CA PRO A 67 -1.32 15.81 27.23
C PRO A 67 -0.83 15.03 28.46
N THR A 68 -1.36 13.83 28.72
CA THR A 68 -0.99 12.98 29.87
C THR A 68 0.29 12.19 29.60
N GLN A 69 1.42 12.90 29.62
CA GLN A 69 2.79 12.43 29.39
C GLN A 69 3.36 11.58 30.56
N THR A 70 2.61 10.59 31.04
CA THR A 70 3.10 9.64 32.07
C THR A 70 3.02 8.17 31.63
N GLN A 71 2.45 7.86 30.45
CA GLN A 71 2.21 6.48 29.98
C GLN A 71 3.09 6.03 28.78
N GLY A 72 4.11 6.81 28.40
CA GLY A 72 4.75 6.75 27.07
C GLY A 72 5.44 5.44 26.65
N LYS A 73 5.89 4.57 27.59
CA LYS A 73 6.54 3.30 27.22
C LYS A 73 5.55 2.14 27.07
N THR A 74 4.49 2.10 27.87
CA THR A 74 3.52 0.99 27.87
C THR A 74 2.55 1.13 26.69
N GLU A 75 2.06 2.33 26.41
CA GLU A 75 1.18 2.57 25.25
C GLU A 75 1.90 2.34 23.92
N LEU A 76 3.18 2.72 23.81
CA LEU A 76 3.96 2.46 22.59
C LEU A 76 4.21 0.96 22.36
N LYS A 77 4.45 0.18 23.43
CA LYS A 77 4.55 -1.29 23.34
C LYS A 77 3.22 -1.90 22.91
N ALA A 78 2.10 -1.45 23.50
CA ALA A 78 0.77 -1.91 23.14
C ALA A 78 0.44 -1.59 21.67
N LEU A 79 0.71 -0.36 21.22
CA LEU A 79 0.57 0.04 19.82
C LEU A 79 1.37 -0.86 18.88
N ARG A 80 2.66 -1.09 19.18
CA ARG A 80 3.52 -1.96 18.36
C ARG A 80 3.01 -3.40 18.32
N LEU A 81 2.53 -3.92 19.45
CA LEU A 81 1.95 -5.26 19.51
C LEU A 81 0.69 -5.37 18.64
N VAL A 82 -0.24 -4.41 18.75
CA VAL A 82 -1.45 -4.35 17.93
C VAL A 82 -1.10 -4.24 16.45
N LEU A 83 -0.09 -3.44 16.09
CA LEU A 83 0.39 -3.32 14.71
C LEU A 83 0.98 -4.62 14.16
N VAL A 84 1.80 -5.32 14.94
CA VAL A 84 2.37 -6.61 14.55
C VAL A 84 1.26 -7.64 14.33
N VAL A 85 0.29 -7.71 15.25
CA VAL A 85 -0.86 -8.61 15.13
C VAL A 85 -1.70 -8.26 13.91
N GLY A 86 -2.06 -6.98 13.72
CA GLY A 86 -2.82 -6.53 12.56
C GLY A 86 -2.11 -6.78 11.23
N LEU A 87 -0.79 -6.56 11.17
CA LEU A 87 0.04 -6.82 9.99
C LEU A 87 0.09 -8.32 9.66
N PHE A 88 0.18 -9.17 10.68
CA PHE A 88 0.17 -10.63 10.49
C PHE A 88 -1.19 -11.13 10.00
N LEU A 89 -2.28 -10.61 10.55
CA LEU A 89 -3.64 -10.91 10.13
C LEU A 89 -3.90 -10.49 8.68
N HIS A 90 -3.54 -9.24 8.33
CA HIS A 90 -3.67 -8.73 6.97
C HIS A 90 -2.82 -9.55 5.99
N GLY A 91 -1.56 -9.85 6.34
CA GLY A 91 -0.70 -10.69 5.50
C GLY A 91 -1.24 -12.10 5.30
N SER A 92 -1.82 -12.69 6.34
CA SER A 92 -2.47 -14.01 6.26
C SER A 92 -3.71 -13.96 5.36
N ALA A 93 -4.54 -12.92 5.46
CA ALA A 93 -5.69 -12.73 4.58
C ALA A 93 -5.29 -12.50 3.12
N LEU A 94 -4.16 -11.82 2.90
CA LEU A 94 -3.64 -11.60 1.55
C LEU A 94 -3.07 -12.89 0.96
N ALA A 95 -2.40 -13.72 1.77
CA ALA A 95 -1.85 -15.00 1.34
C ALA A 95 -2.94 -15.97 0.86
N THR A 96 -4.12 -15.95 1.48
CA THR A 96 -5.25 -16.80 1.04
C THR A 96 -5.82 -16.36 -0.29
N VAL A 97 -5.63 -15.10 -0.73
CA VAL A 97 -6.11 -14.60 -2.03
C VAL A 97 -5.01 -14.69 -3.11
N LEU A 98 -3.76 -14.41 -2.74
CA LEU A 98 -2.61 -14.51 -3.65
C LEU A 98 -2.21 -15.97 -3.94
N GLY A 99 -2.55 -16.90 -3.05
CA GLY A 99 -2.23 -18.33 -3.18
C GLY A 99 -3.28 -19.17 -3.90
N VAL A 100 -4.38 -18.57 -4.38
CA VAL A 100 -5.42 -19.30 -5.14
C VAL A 100 -4.93 -19.53 -6.56
N GLY A 101 -4.55 -20.78 -6.87
CA GLY A 101 -4.12 -21.22 -8.20
C GLY A 101 -2.61 -21.10 -8.45
N ASN A 102 -2.18 -21.44 -9.67
CA ASN A 102 -0.77 -21.40 -10.08
C ASN A 102 -0.23 -19.98 -10.35
N SER A 103 -1.08 -18.95 -10.28
CA SER A 103 -0.71 -17.57 -10.60
C SER A 103 -1.28 -16.58 -9.59
N PRO A 104 -0.46 -15.70 -8.97
CA PRO A 104 -0.96 -14.73 -8.01
C PRO A 104 -1.90 -13.70 -8.66
N ASN A 105 -3.02 -13.41 -8.02
CA ASN A 105 -3.98 -12.42 -8.47
C ASN A 105 -3.55 -10.99 -8.06
N PHE A 106 -3.02 -10.22 -9.02
CA PHE A 106 -2.66 -8.81 -8.89
C PHE A 106 -3.68 -7.89 -9.57
N ALA A 107 -4.97 -8.14 -9.36
CA ALA A 107 -6.02 -7.20 -9.67
C ALA A 107 -5.90 -5.92 -8.84
N LEU A 108 -6.67 -4.87 -9.17
CA LEU A 108 -6.60 -3.58 -8.50
C LEU A 108 -6.75 -3.66 -6.99
N GLY A 109 -7.81 -4.33 -6.50
CA GLY A 109 -8.11 -4.38 -5.07
C GLY A 109 -7.05 -5.15 -4.27
N THR A 110 -6.64 -6.32 -4.77
CA THR A 110 -5.58 -7.10 -4.13
C THR A 110 -4.25 -6.35 -4.14
N THR A 111 -3.95 -5.58 -5.19
CA THR A 111 -2.74 -4.78 -5.25
C THR A 111 -2.78 -3.59 -4.29
N VAL A 112 -3.91 -2.88 -4.19
CA VAL A 112 -4.09 -1.80 -3.20
C VAL A 112 -3.88 -2.32 -1.77
N SER A 113 -4.46 -3.49 -1.45
CA SER A 113 -4.28 -4.14 -0.15
C SER A 113 -2.82 -4.56 0.09
N SER A 114 -2.17 -5.12 -0.93
CA SER A 114 -0.75 -5.53 -0.88
C SER A 114 0.18 -4.33 -0.61
N VAL A 115 -0.05 -3.22 -1.31
CA VAL A 115 0.72 -1.99 -1.14
C VAL A 115 0.48 -1.40 0.25
N ALA A 116 -0.77 -1.40 0.74
CA ALA A 116 -1.07 -0.98 2.11
C ALA A 116 -0.35 -1.84 3.15
N TRP A 117 -0.28 -3.16 2.95
CA TRP A 117 0.48 -4.06 3.82
C TRP A 117 1.98 -3.70 3.86
N ILE A 118 2.59 -3.43 2.69
CA ILE A 118 3.98 -2.96 2.59
C ILE A 118 4.18 -1.62 3.31
N ILE A 119 3.27 -0.66 3.12
CA ILE A 119 3.34 0.67 3.78
C ILE A 119 3.29 0.51 5.31
N VAL A 120 2.38 -0.31 5.84
CA VAL A 120 2.28 -0.55 7.30
C VAL A 120 3.53 -1.26 7.82
N MET A 121 4.08 -2.22 7.07
CA MET A 121 5.33 -2.90 7.42
C MET A 121 6.50 -1.91 7.47
N LEU A 122 6.66 -1.04 6.47
CA LEU A 122 7.68 0.01 6.44
C LEU A 122 7.48 1.04 7.54
N PHE A 123 6.22 1.40 7.84
CA PHE A 123 5.87 2.28 8.95
C PHE A 123 6.30 1.66 10.29
N LEU A 124 5.98 0.39 10.52
CA LEU A 124 6.38 -0.33 11.73
C LEU A 124 7.91 -0.34 11.86
N VAL A 125 8.65 -0.75 10.83
CA VAL A 125 10.12 -0.75 10.83
C VAL A 125 10.69 0.65 11.09
N SER A 126 10.12 1.67 10.47
CA SER A 126 10.58 3.06 10.64
C SER A 126 10.28 3.60 12.05
N SER A 127 9.14 3.20 12.64
CA SER A 127 8.74 3.54 14.02
C SER A 127 9.64 2.92 15.10
N LEU A 128 10.44 1.91 14.75
CA LEU A 128 11.46 1.34 15.64
C LEU A 128 12.71 2.21 15.72
N ARG A 129 13.03 2.94 14.65
CA ARG A 129 14.26 3.74 14.52
C ARG A 129 14.06 5.23 14.80
N ALA A 130 12.86 5.74 14.58
CA ALA A 130 12.53 7.15 14.77
C ALA A 130 11.13 7.30 15.41
N PRO A 131 10.86 8.38 16.16
CA PRO A 131 9.57 8.66 16.80
C PRO A 131 8.52 9.10 15.76
N LEU A 132 8.20 8.22 14.82
CA LEU A 132 7.28 8.46 13.71
C LEU A 132 5.82 8.16 14.07
N THR A 133 5.50 8.01 15.35
CA THR A 133 4.16 7.61 15.82
C THR A 133 3.06 8.51 15.24
N SER A 134 3.36 9.79 15.03
CA SER A 134 2.48 10.78 14.39
C SER A 134 2.02 10.43 12.97
N LEU A 135 2.85 9.73 12.19
CA LEU A 135 2.46 9.27 10.86
C LEU A 135 1.33 8.23 10.91
N GLY A 136 1.19 7.52 12.02
CA GLY A 136 0.16 6.51 12.20
C GLY A 136 -1.27 7.05 12.07
N ILE A 137 -1.50 8.35 12.37
CA ILE A 137 -2.80 9.00 12.19
C ILE A 137 -3.25 9.01 10.73
N LEU A 138 -2.30 9.09 9.79
CA LEU A 138 -2.62 9.07 8.37
C LEU A 138 -2.51 7.65 7.78
N VAL A 139 -1.46 6.91 8.16
CA VAL A 139 -1.11 5.62 7.53
C VAL A 139 -2.07 4.50 7.93
N LEU A 140 -2.48 4.43 9.20
CA LEU A 140 -3.29 3.32 9.70
C LEU A 140 -4.75 3.35 9.22
N PRO A 141 -5.47 4.48 9.22
CA PRO A 141 -6.82 4.52 8.67
C PRO A 141 -6.83 4.33 7.15
N THR A 142 -5.83 4.84 6.43
CA THR A 142 -5.70 4.56 4.98
C THR A 142 -5.44 3.08 4.70
N ALA A 143 -4.65 2.40 5.53
CA ALA A 143 -4.45 0.95 5.44
C ALA A 143 -5.73 0.16 5.76
N ALA A 144 -6.53 0.59 6.74
CA ALA A 144 -7.83 -0.03 7.03
C ALA A 144 -8.79 0.07 5.84
N ILE A 145 -8.87 1.25 5.21
CA ILE A 145 -9.67 1.46 4.01
C ILE A 145 -9.15 0.60 2.85
N ALA A 146 -7.84 0.57 2.61
CA ALA A 146 -7.24 -0.23 1.55
C ALA A 146 -7.50 -1.74 1.73
N THR A 147 -7.44 -2.23 2.98
CA THR A 147 -7.78 -3.62 3.32
C THR A 147 -9.25 -3.92 3.02
N LEU A 148 -10.15 -2.99 3.37
CA LEU A 148 -11.58 -3.10 3.08
C LEU A 148 -11.86 -3.11 1.57
N VAL A 149 -11.17 -2.26 0.80
CA VAL A 149 -11.28 -2.23 -0.66
C VAL A 149 -10.83 -3.55 -1.27
N GLY A 150 -9.65 -4.07 -0.87
CA GLY A 150 -9.16 -5.36 -1.36
C GLY A 150 -10.05 -6.54 -0.97
N TRP A 151 -10.72 -6.46 0.17
CA TRP A 151 -11.66 -7.48 0.63
C TRP A 151 -12.99 -7.46 -0.13
N LEU A 152 -13.58 -6.28 -0.34
CA LEU A 152 -14.89 -6.12 -1.00
C LEU A 152 -14.81 -6.21 -2.52
N TYR A 153 -13.73 -5.72 -3.10
CA TYR A 153 -13.50 -5.63 -4.54
C TYR A 153 -12.11 -6.17 -4.87
N PRO A 154 -11.89 -7.50 -4.77
CA PRO A 154 -10.58 -8.08 -5.12
C PRO A 154 -10.17 -7.78 -6.56
N GLY A 155 -11.14 -7.56 -7.46
CA GLY A 155 -10.94 -7.21 -8.88
C GLY A 155 -10.82 -8.44 -9.78
N THR A 156 -10.76 -8.23 -11.10
CA THR A 156 -10.70 -9.31 -12.11
C THR A 156 -9.32 -9.95 -12.14
N LEU A 157 -9.25 -11.28 -12.14
CA LEU A 157 -8.01 -12.05 -12.14
C LEU A 157 -6.97 -11.49 -13.13
N HIS A 158 -5.92 -10.88 -12.58
CA HIS A 158 -4.77 -10.48 -13.37
C HIS A 158 -3.54 -11.21 -12.85
N ALA A 159 -3.04 -12.15 -13.65
CA ALA A 159 -1.83 -12.90 -13.39
C ALA A 159 -0.69 -12.31 -14.22
N PRO A 160 0.17 -11.43 -13.65
CA PRO A 160 1.37 -11.04 -14.35
C PRO A 160 2.28 -12.28 -14.47
N ALA A 161 3.05 -12.36 -15.54
CA ALA A 161 4.00 -13.44 -15.75
C ALA A 161 5.18 -13.36 -14.77
N LEU A 162 4.98 -13.72 -13.50
CA LEU A 162 6.01 -13.80 -12.44
C LEU A 162 6.91 -15.05 -12.59
N GLY A 163 7.05 -15.59 -13.82
CA GLY A 163 7.79 -16.83 -14.07
C GLY A 163 9.28 -16.75 -13.74
N SER A 164 9.87 -15.54 -13.76
CA SER A 164 11.29 -15.33 -13.46
C SER A 164 11.53 -14.77 -12.07
N ILE A 165 12.64 -15.15 -11.45
CA ILE A 165 13.10 -14.59 -10.17
C ILE A 165 13.32 -13.08 -10.27
N ALA A 166 13.78 -12.59 -11.42
CA ALA A 166 13.99 -11.17 -11.68
C ALA A 166 12.68 -10.36 -11.64
N ALA A 167 11.58 -10.89 -12.19
CA ALA A 167 10.25 -10.25 -12.11
C ALA A 167 9.77 -10.11 -10.66
N LYS A 168 9.99 -11.15 -9.83
CA LYS A 168 9.64 -11.11 -8.40
C LYS A 168 10.44 -10.03 -7.66
N PHE A 169 11.74 -9.97 -7.87
CA PHE A 169 12.58 -8.93 -7.28
C PHE A 169 12.20 -7.52 -7.76
N HIS A 170 11.92 -7.35 -9.05
CA HIS A 170 11.45 -6.07 -9.60
C HIS A 170 10.16 -5.61 -8.89
N LEU A 171 9.18 -6.50 -8.75
CA LEU A 171 7.92 -6.20 -8.08
C LEU A 171 8.12 -5.85 -6.59
N LEU A 172 8.98 -6.60 -5.89
CA LEU A 172 9.30 -6.32 -4.49
C LEU A 172 9.96 -4.94 -4.32
N ILE A 173 10.97 -4.63 -5.14
CA ILE A 173 11.69 -3.34 -5.07
C ILE A 173 10.74 -2.19 -5.44
N ALA A 174 9.89 -2.38 -6.45
CA ALA A 174 8.86 -1.40 -6.83
C ALA A 174 7.89 -1.12 -5.68
N GLY A 175 7.37 -2.16 -5.03
CA GLY A 175 6.47 -2.03 -3.88
C GLY A 175 7.14 -1.33 -2.68
N LEU A 176 8.39 -1.68 -2.38
CA LEU A 176 9.17 -1.02 -1.33
C LEU A 176 9.43 0.46 -1.63
N SER A 177 9.79 0.79 -2.87
CA SER A 177 9.96 2.18 -3.32
C SER A 177 8.68 2.98 -3.14
N PHE A 178 7.57 2.45 -3.68
CA PHE A 178 6.26 3.09 -3.58
C PHE A 178 5.87 3.32 -2.12
N GLY A 179 6.05 2.31 -1.26
CA GLY A 179 5.72 2.42 0.16
C GLY A 179 6.54 3.46 0.91
N LEU A 180 7.85 3.55 0.66
CA LEU A 180 8.70 4.60 1.26
C LEU A 180 8.29 6.01 0.77
N LEU A 181 7.95 6.17 -0.50
CA LEU A 181 7.48 7.43 -1.05
C LEU A 181 6.07 7.79 -0.53
N SER A 182 5.21 6.82 -0.26
CA SER A 182 3.93 7.04 0.43
C SER A 182 4.14 7.55 1.86
N LEU A 183 5.11 6.99 2.59
CA LEU A 183 5.47 7.51 3.92
C LEU A 183 6.04 8.93 3.84
N ALA A 184 6.81 9.25 2.78
CA ALA A 184 7.28 10.61 2.54
C ALA A 184 6.10 11.57 2.29
N VAL A 185 5.09 11.15 1.52
CA VAL A 185 3.86 11.94 1.34
C VAL A 185 3.15 12.14 2.67
N ALA A 186 2.97 11.09 3.47
CA ALA A 186 2.35 11.20 4.78
C ALA A 186 3.09 12.21 5.68
N GLN A 187 4.43 12.16 5.66
CA GLN A 187 5.29 13.10 6.39
C GLN A 187 5.16 14.53 5.86
N SER A 188 5.07 14.72 4.54
CA SER A 188 4.90 16.03 3.93
C SER A 188 3.56 16.68 4.27
N ILE A 189 2.49 15.87 4.34
CA ILE A 189 1.16 16.32 4.75
C ILE A 189 1.17 16.74 6.22
N LEU A 190 1.80 15.94 7.08
CA LEU A 190 1.94 16.26 8.51
C LEU A 190 2.72 17.58 8.72
N LEU A 191 3.84 17.75 8.00
CA LEU A 191 4.63 18.98 8.00
C LEU A 191 3.81 20.19 7.57
N PHE A 192 2.98 20.05 6.53
CA PHE A 192 2.10 21.12 6.05
C PHE A 192 1.06 21.55 7.09
N PHE A 193 0.44 20.59 7.78
CA PHE A 193 -0.51 20.91 8.85
C PHE A 193 0.20 21.59 10.02
N LEU A 194 1.34 21.06 10.47
CA LEU A 194 2.11 21.64 11.57
C LEU A 194 2.53 23.08 11.29
N ASP A 195 3.05 23.33 10.09
CA ASP A 195 3.44 24.66 9.63
C ASP A 195 2.27 25.65 9.65
N ARG A 196 1.08 25.22 9.21
CA ARG A 196 -0.14 26.03 9.25
C ARG A 196 -0.60 26.33 10.67
N LEU A 197 -0.50 25.36 11.58
CA LEU A 197 -0.87 25.51 12.98
C LEU A 197 0.01 26.55 13.68
N ILE A 198 1.33 26.52 13.46
CA ILE A 198 2.29 27.45 14.05
C ILE A 198 2.06 28.88 13.55
N ARG A 199 1.87 29.07 12.23
CA ARG A 199 1.64 30.40 11.64
C ARG A 199 0.36 31.06 12.14
N ASN A 200 -0.67 30.27 12.43
CA ASN A 200 -1.98 30.78 12.84
C ASN A 200 -2.09 31.05 14.36
N LYS A 201 -0.98 31.01 15.12
CA LYS A 201 -0.90 31.32 16.57
C LYS A 201 -1.93 30.62 17.45
N HIS A 202 -2.49 29.48 17.04
CA HIS A 202 -3.35 28.69 17.92
C HIS A 202 -2.49 27.86 18.87
N PRO A 203 -2.52 28.10 20.20
CA PRO A 203 -1.76 27.32 21.17
C PRO A 203 -2.49 26.00 21.40
N VAL A 204 -2.37 25.08 20.47
CA VAL A 204 -2.97 23.76 20.62
C VAL A 204 -2.02 22.89 21.44
N GLY A 205 -2.31 22.76 22.74
CA GLY A 205 -1.56 21.91 23.69
C GLY A 205 -1.45 20.43 23.29
N PHE A 206 -2.26 19.98 22.31
CA PHE A 206 -2.15 18.65 21.69
C PHE A 206 -0.94 18.49 20.75
N TRP A 207 -0.45 19.57 20.14
CA TRP A 207 0.61 19.53 19.11
C TRP A 207 1.99 19.96 19.64
N LEU A 208 2.09 20.39 20.90
CA LEU A 208 3.34 20.83 21.54
C LEU A 208 4.34 19.70 21.85
N SER A 209 3.93 18.43 21.68
CA SER A 209 4.77 17.25 21.89
C SER A 209 5.40 16.73 20.58
N LEU A 210 5.19 17.42 19.45
CA LEU A 210 5.77 17.00 18.18
C LEU A 210 7.27 17.34 18.11
N PRO A 211 8.09 16.46 17.50
CA PRO A 211 9.51 16.71 17.27
C PRO A 211 9.75 18.08 16.59
N PRO A 212 10.87 18.77 16.86
CA PRO A 212 11.21 20.05 16.23
C PRO A 212 11.06 19.97 14.70
N MET A 213 10.53 21.03 14.06
CA MET A 213 10.24 21.03 12.60
C MET A 213 11.42 20.57 11.75
N GLU A 214 12.65 20.90 12.16
CA GLU A 214 13.88 20.47 11.51
C GLU A 214 14.02 18.94 11.43
N THR A 215 13.67 18.23 12.51
CA THR A 215 13.76 16.75 12.54
C THR A 215 12.75 16.11 11.60
N MET A 216 11.56 16.70 11.46
CA MET A 216 10.52 16.22 10.56
C MET A 216 10.89 16.40 9.08
N GLU A 217 11.55 17.50 8.73
CA GLU A 217 12.09 17.71 7.38
C GLU A 217 13.23 16.73 7.06
N LEU A 218 14.13 16.44 8.02
CA LEU A 218 15.18 15.44 7.84
C LEU A 218 14.61 14.05 7.57
N ILE A 219 13.57 13.66 8.32
CA ILE A 219 12.84 12.41 8.09
C ILE A 219 12.22 12.38 6.69
N LEU A 220 11.58 13.48 6.26
CA LEU A 220 10.99 13.60 4.92
C LEU A 220 12.06 13.33 3.85
N PHE A 221 13.15 14.08 3.85
CA PHE A 221 14.19 13.92 2.83
C PHE A 221 14.89 12.55 2.89
N ARG A 222 15.03 11.95 4.08
CA ARG A 222 15.54 10.58 4.20
C ARG A 222 14.60 9.54 3.57
N LEU A 223 13.29 9.69 3.76
CA LEU A 223 12.29 8.83 3.13
C LEU A 223 12.30 9.02 1.61
N ILE A 224 12.31 10.27 1.12
CA ILE A 224 12.35 10.54 -0.32
C ILE A 224 13.65 9.99 -0.94
N PHE A 225 14.81 10.22 -0.33
CA PHE A 225 16.08 9.69 -0.84
C PHE A 225 16.10 8.16 -0.90
N SER A 226 15.61 7.50 0.16
CA SER A 226 15.54 6.03 0.21
C SER A 226 14.57 5.48 -0.85
N GLY A 227 13.38 6.08 -0.95
CA GLY A 227 12.37 5.71 -1.94
C GLY A 227 12.82 5.97 -3.38
N PHE A 228 13.47 7.11 -3.65
CA PHE A 228 14.04 7.48 -4.94
C PHE A 228 15.17 6.55 -5.38
N THR A 229 16.03 6.13 -4.45
CA THR A 229 17.09 5.15 -4.74
C THR A 229 16.48 3.83 -5.20
N LEU A 230 15.47 3.32 -4.46
CA LEU A 230 14.75 2.11 -4.88
C LEU A 230 14.00 2.32 -6.20
N LEU A 231 13.39 3.49 -6.43
CA LEU A 231 12.70 3.81 -7.69
C LEU A 231 13.66 3.75 -8.88
N THR A 232 14.88 4.24 -8.70
CA THR A 232 15.94 4.18 -9.72
C THR A 232 16.30 2.73 -10.05
N VAL A 233 16.46 1.88 -9.03
CA VAL A 233 16.68 0.43 -9.21
C VAL A 233 15.49 -0.23 -9.91
N THR A 234 14.26 0.16 -9.57
CA THR A 234 13.04 -0.32 -10.25
C THR A 234 13.04 0.05 -11.72
N LEU A 235 13.37 1.30 -12.08
CA LEU A 235 13.43 1.72 -13.49
C LEU A 235 14.51 0.96 -14.26
N ILE A 236 15.73 0.85 -13.71
CA ILE A 236 16.83 0.12 -14.35
C ILE A 236 16.44 -1.36 -14.57
N SER A 237 15.91 -2.02 -13.53
CA SER A 237 15.46 -3.41 -13.65
C SER A 237 14.31 -3.58 -14.63
N GLY A 238 13.41 -2.59 -14.74
CA GLY A 238 12.33 -2.56 -15.72
C GLY A 238 12.84 -2.46 -17.16
N MET A 239 13.88 -1.66 -17.42
CA MET A 239 14.51 -1.57 -18.74
C MET A 239 15.13 -2.91 -19.17
N VAL A 240 15.83 -3.60 -18.26
CA VAL A 240 16.41 -4.93 -18.52
C VAL A 240 15.31 -5.97 -18.80
N PHE A 241 14.15 -5.86 -18.17
CA PHE A 241 13.02 -6.77 -18.41
C PHE A 241 12.32 -6.49 -19.75
N SER A 242 12.20 -5.23 -20.14
CA SER A 242 11.64 -4.82 -21.45
C SER A 242 12.45 -5.39 -22.61
N ASP A 243 13.77 -5.37 -22.50
CA ASP A 243 14.69 -5.88 -23.54
C ASP A 243 14.48 -7.38 -23.77
N ARG A 244 14.32 -8.16 -22.68
CA ARG A 244 14.10 -9.61 -22.76
C ARG A 244 12.69 -10.01 -23.21
N LEU A 245 11.67 -9.19 -22.99
CA LEU A 245 10.28 -9.51 -23.31
C LEU A 245 9.83 -9.01 -24.68
N PHE A 246 10.32 -7.86 -25.13
CA PHE A 246 9.83 -7.17 -26.33
C PHE A 246 10.90 -7.04 -27.43
N GLY A 247 12.14 -7.47 -27.19
CA GLY A 247 13.23 -7.41 -28.18
C GLY A 247 13.64 -5.99 -28.59
N GLN A 248 13.13 -4.97 -27.89
CA GLN A 248 13.55 -3.58 -28.03
C GLN A 248 13.86 -3.00 -26.66
N PRO A 249 15.04 -2.36 -26.50
CA PRO A 249 15.31 -1.59 -25.31
C PRO A 249 14.36 -0.38 -25.33
N PHE A 250 13.46 -0.32 -24.33
CA PHE A 250 12.65 0.86 -24.02
C PHE A 250 11.36 1.08 -24.84
N VAL A 251 10.37 0.21 -24.68
CA VAL A 251 8.99 0.51 -25.14
C VAL A 251 8.36 1.54 -24.20
N LEU A 252 8.18 2.77 -24.68
CA LEU A 252 7.55 3.86 -23.94
C LEU A 252 6.03 3.64 -23.81
N ASN A 253 5.64 2.76 -22.90
CA ASN A 253 4.24 2.64 -22.48
C ASN A 253 3.86 3.79 -21.53
N HIS A 254 2.58 4.17 -21.50
CA HIS A 254 2.07 5.26 -20.66
C HIS A 254 2.44 5.13 -19.17
N HIS A 255 2.54 3.91 -18.64
CA HIS A 255 2.97 3.70 -17.25
C HIS A 255 4.47 3.97 -17.03
N VAL A 256 5.31 3.69 -18.03
CA VAL A 256 6.77 3.93 -17.97
C VAL A 256 7.06 5.41 -18.08
N THR A 257 6.39 6.12 -19.00
CA THR A 257 6.56 7.58 -19.15
C THR A 257 6.17 8.31 -17.87
N LEU A 258 5.05 7.95 -17.25
CA LEU A 258 4.63 8.51 -15.96
C LEU A 258 5.61 8.18 -14.83
N ALA A 259 6.16 6.96 -14.78
CA ALA A 259 7.19 6.59 -13.80
C ALA A 259 8.49 7.40 -13.97
N VAL A 260 8.93 7.64 -15.22
CA VAL A 260 10.11 8.47 -15.52
C VAL A 260 9.85 9.94 -15.16
N LEU A 261 8.65 10.47 -15.45
CA LEU A 261 8.26 11.83 -15.05
C LEU A 261 8.25 11.99 -13.52
N ALA A 262 7.70 11.02 -12.80
CA ALA A 262 7.76 11.02 -11.34
C ALA A 262 9.20 10.96 -10.82
N TRP A 263 10.06 10.13 -11.42
CA TRP A 263 11.48 10.03 -11.09
C TRP A 263 12.21 11.37 -11.31
N LEU A 264 12.01 12.02 -12.46
CA LEU A 264 12.59 13.34 -12.74
C LEU A 264 12.10 14.40 -11.73
N SER A 265 10.81 14.38 -11.40
CA SER A 265 10.22 15.31 -10.43
C SER A 265 10.81 15.13 -9.02
N PHE A 266 11.01 13.88 -8.57
CA PHE A 266 11.74 13.61 -7.32
C PHE A 266 13.22 14.00 -7.40
N ALA A 267 13.88 13.81 -8.54
CA ALA A 267 15.26 14.24 -8.73
C ALA A 267 15.40 15.78 -8.65
N VAL A 268 14.46 16.52 -9.25
CA VAL A 268 14.39 17.99 -9.14
C VAL A 268 14.16 18.42 -7.70
N LEU A 269 13.29 17.75 -6.96
CA LEU A 269 13.08 18.03 -5.54
C LEU A 269 14.36 17.83 -4.72
N LEU A 270 15.06 16.70 -4.91
CA LEU A 270 16.33 16.42 -4.21
C LEU A 270 17.44 17.40 -4.61
N GLY A 271 17.54 17.73 -5.90
CA GLY A 271 18.50 18.70 -6.42
C GLY A 271 18.21 20.10 -5.87
N GLY A 272 16.95 20.52 -5.90
CA GLY A 272 16.51 21.82 -5.41
C GLY A 272 16.66 21.98 -3.91
N HIS A 273 16.53 20.90 -3.14
CA HIS A 273 16.88 20.92 -1.72
C HIS A 273 18.37 21.18 -1.49
N ARG A 274 19.27 20.53 -2.25
CA ARG A 274 20.73 20.70 -2.08
C ARG A 274 21.26 22.03 -2.63
N LEU A 275 20.75 22.46 -3.79
CA LEU A 275 21.28 23.62 -4.52
C LEU A 275 20.61 24.93 -4.11
N PHE A 276 19.29 24.92 -3.93
CA PHE A 276 18.49 26.12 -3.66
C PHE A 276 17.93 26.16 -2.24
N GLY A 277 18.23 25.15 -1.41
CA GLY A 277 17.75 25.09 -0.03
C GLY A 277 16.24 24.96 0.09
N TRP A 278 15.55 24.33 -0.89
CA TRP A 278 14.10 24.17 -0.84
C TRP A 278 13.65 23.48 0.46
N ARG A 279 12.75 24.15 1.19
CA ARG A 279 12.20 23.74 2.50
C ARG A 279 10.72 24.06 2.59
N GLY A 280 10.05 23.52 3.61
CA GLY A 280 8.63 23.77 3.87
C GLY A 280 7.73 23.48 2.68
N ARG A 281 6.91 24.46 2.30
CA ARG A 281 5.79 24.30 1.35
C ARG A 281 6.23 23.89 -0.06
N THR A 282 7.38 24.36 -0.53
CA THR A 282 7.93 23.96 -1.82
C THR A 282 8.23 22.46 -1.83
N ALA A 283 8.91 21.96 -0.79
CA ALA A 283 9.23 20.54 -0.67
C ALA A 283 7.97 19.67 -0.57
N VAL A 284 6.96 20.12 0.18
CA VAL A 284 5.66 19.42 0.28
C VAL A 284 4.97 19.32 -1.08
N ASN A 285 4.82 20.45 -1.80
CA ASN A 285 4.11 20.46 -3.08
C ASN A 285 4.79 19.58 -4.12
N TRP A 286 6.12 19.63 -4.21
CA TRP A 286 6.88 18.75 -5.11
C TRP A 286 6.77 17.27 -4.71
N THR A 287 6.78 16.96 -3.41
CA THR A 287 6.60 15.57 -2.93
C THR A 287 5.23 15.04 -3.34
N LEU A 288 4.17 15.81 -3.10
CA LEU A 288 2.80 15.47 -3.45
C LEU A 288 2.63 15.31 -4.96
N ALA A 289 3.10 16.28 -5.75
CA ALA A 289 3.01 16.24 -7.22
C ALA A 289 3.73 15.01 -7.78
N SER A 290 4.97 14.75 -7.34
CA SER A 290 5.76 13.60 -7.80
C SER A 290 5.08 12.27 -7.47
N PHE A 291 4.51 12.16 -6.27
CA PHE A 291 3.80 10.94 -5.86
C PHE A 291 2.49 10.73 -6.62
N VAL A 292 1.73 11.80 -6.90
CA VAL A 292 0.50 11.70 -7.71
C VAL A 292 0.83 11.20 -9.11
N ILE A 293 1.88 11.75 -9.74
CA ILE A 293 2.33 11.28 -11.06
C ILE A 293 2.72 9.78 -10.99
N LEU A 294 3.45 9.37 -9.95
CA LEU A 294 3.85 7.98 -9.75
C LEU A 294 2.64 7.04 -9.57
N ALA A 295 1.68 7.45 -8.73
CA ALA A 295 0.47 6.68 -8.44
C ALA A 295 -0.41 6.53 -9.69
N LEU A 296 -0.54 7.58 -10.51
CA LEU A 296 -1.26 7.53 -11.78
C LEU A 296 -0.63 6.56 -12.78
N GLY A 297 0.70 6.42 -12.78
CA GLY A 297 1.42 5.49 -13.65
C GLY A 297 0.92 4.05 -13.51
N TYR A 298 0.79 3.56 -12.28
CA TYR A 298 0.36 2.18 -12.02
C TYR A 298 -1.15 2.06 -11.78
N PHE A 299 -1.71 2.82 -10.82
CA PHE A 299 -3.12 2.70 -10.46
C PHE A 299 -4.03 3.35 -11.49
N GLY A 300 -3.61 4.47 -12.10
CA GLY A 300 -4.43 5.16 -13.11
C GLY A 300 -4.63 4.31 -14.37
N THR A 301 -3.55 3.72 -14.89
CA THR A 301 -3.64 2.83 -16.05
C THR A 301 -4.51 1.60 -15.77
N ARG A 302 -4.38 1.01 -14.57
CA ARG A 302 -5.20 -0.14 -14.17
C ARG A 302 -6.66 0.21 -13.90
N PHE A 303 -6.93 1.35 -13.26
CA PHE A 303 -8.28 1.83 -13.02
C PHE A 303 -9.05 2.02 -14.33
N ILE A 304 -8.41 2.62 -15.34
CA ILE A 304 -9.01 2.77 -16.67
C ILE A 304 -9.33 1.39 -17.27
N LEU A 305 -8.39 0.45 -17.22
CA LEU A 305 -8.56 -0.88 -17.80
C LEU A 305 -9.65 -1.71 -17.11
N GLU A 306 -9.68 -1.74 -15.78
CA GLU A 306 -10.60 -2.59 -15.02
C GLU A 306 -11.96 -1.94 -14.75
N VAL A 307 -12.07 -0.61 -14.72
CA VAL A 307 -13.33 0.08 -14.34
C VAL A 307 -13.99 0.78 -15.53
N LEU A 308 -13.22 1.41 -16.42
CA LEU A 308 -13.78 2.15 -17.54
C LEU A 308 -13.97 1.30 -18.80
N LEU A 309 -13.12 0.29 -19.00
CA LEU A 309 -13.13 -0.58 -20.18
C LEU A 309 -13.75 -1.96 -19.94
N SER A 310 -14.10 -2.31 -18.70
CA SER A 310 -14.78 -3.59 -18.38
C SER A 310 -16.32 -3.49 -18.39
N ASN A 311 -16.87 -2.34 -18.80
CA ASN A 311 -18.29 -2.11 -19.06
C ASN A 311 -18.58 -2.06 -20.56
#